data_AF-A0A7K5BMN7-F1
#
_entry.id   AF-A0A7K5BMN7-F1
#
_cell.length_a   1.000
_cell.length_b   1.000
_cell.length_c   1.000
_cell.angle_alpha   90.00
_cell.angle_beta   90.00
_cell.angle_gamma   90.00
#
_symmetry.space_group_name_H-M   'P 1'
#
loop_
_entity.id
_entity.type
_entity.pdbx_description
1 polymer ?
#
loop_
_entity_poly.entity_id
_entity_poly.type
_entity_poly.pdbx_seq_one_letter_code
_entity_poly.pdbx_strand_id
1 'polypeptide(L)'
;RFWIQTQFIPAELTEDQLLLLLESLERKIVSQQLNLVRTQITLGSSQGDAGAMLLLPHEEEQRLTIALVELSGVQFQEDGSIIPIDKPFEAMVALLVALYALNLLSG
;
A
#
# COMPACT_ATOMS: atom_id res chain seq x y z
N ARG A 1 6.18 2.98 -40.27
CA ARG A 1 5.11 3.81 -39.68
C ARG A 1 4.81 3.22 -38.30
N PHE A 2 5.10 3.99 -37.24
CA PHE A 2 4.28 4.18 -36.03
C PHE A 2 3.91 2.94 -35.19
N TRP A 3 4.19 2.80 -33.88
CA TRP A 3 5.04 3.44 -32.86
C TRP A 3 5.29 2.38 -31.77
N ILE A 4 6.35 2.58 -30.99
CA ILE A 4 6.67 1.91 -29.74
C ILE A 4 5.49 2.09 -28.77
N GLN A 5 4.89 1.00 -28.27
CA GLN A 5 4.13 1.05 -27.03
C GLN A 5 5.03 0.53 -25.91
N THR A 6 5.54 1.52 -25.19
CA THR A 6 6.30 1.46 -23.96
C THR A 6 5.63 0.53 -22.95
N GLN A 7 6.01 -0.74 -22.94
CA GLN A 7 5.71 -1.65 -21.84
C GLN A 7 6.78 -1.45 -20.76
N PHE A 8 6.79 -0.26 -20.17
CA PHE A 8 7.50 0.03 -18.93
C PHE A 8 6.61 0.95 -18.10
N ILE A 9 5.42 0.45 -17.78
CA ILE A 9 4.70 0.86 -16.57
C ILE A 9 5.56 0.33 -15.42
N PRO A 10 5.74 1.02 -14.28
CA PRO A 10 6.12 0.33 -13.06
C PRO A 10 4.93 -0.60 -12.72
N ALA A 11 4.91 -1.80 -13.30
CA ALA A 11 3.69 -2.50 -13.75
C ALA A 11 2.79 -3.08 -12.64
N GLU A 12 3.01 -2.71 -11.39
CA GLU A 12 2.36 -3.30 -10.22
C GLU A 12 1.53 -2.29 -9.40
N LEU A 13 1.75 -0.97 -9.59
CA LEU A 13 0.93 0.06 -8.93
C LEU A 13 0.04 0.80 -9.93
N THR A 14 -1.23 0.99 -9.57
CA THR A 14 -2.20 1.74 -10.39
C THR A 14 -2.01 3.25 -10.27
N GLU A 15 -2.54 4.02 -11.23
CA GLU A 15 -2.53 5.49 -11.17
C GLU A 15 -3.24 6.00 -9.89
N ASP A 16 -4.35 5.38 -9.51
CA ASP A 16 -5.06 5.68 -8.27
C ASP A 16 -4.17 5.45 -7.04
N GLN A 17 -3.40 4.36 -7.00
CA GLN A 17 -2.44 4.12 -5.90
C GLN A 17 -1.35 5.18 -5.85
N LEU A 18 -0.86 5.67 -6.99
CA LEU A 18 0.13 6.73 -7.04
C LEU A 18 -0.42 8.05 -6.48
N LEU A 19 -1.67 8.39 -6.78
CA LEU A 19 -2.34 9.57 -6.22
C LEU A 19 -2.50 9.46 -4.70
N LEU A 20 -2.94 8.30 -4.21
CA LEU A 20 -3.06 8.06 -2.77
C LEU A 20 -1.71 8.10 -2.06
N LEU A 21 -0.62 7.63 -2.69
CA LEU A 21 0.73 7.73 -2.15
C LEU A 21 1.22 9.19 -2.04
N LEU A 22 0.85 10.05 -2.99
CA LEU A 22 1.13 11.50 -2.89
C LEU A 22 0.36 12.12 -1.72
N GLU A 23 -0.92 11.78 -1.58
CA GLU A 23 -1.72 12.26 -0.46
C GLU A 23 -1.18 11.77 0.90
N SER A 24 -0.74 10.51 0.99
CA SER A 24 -0.04 9.97 2.17
C SER A 24 1.19 10.79 2.55
N LEU A 25 1.95 11.24 1.56
CA LEU A 25 3.16 12.04 1.75
C LEU A 25 2.80 13.42 2.32
N GLU A 26 1.80 14.09 1.74
CA GLU A 26 1.30 15.39 2.21
C GLU A 26 0.78 15.32 3.65
N ARG A 27 0.06 14.24 3.98
CA ARG A 27 -0.48 13.97 5.32
C ARG A 27 0.56 13.46 6.32
N LYS A 28 1.79 13.17 5.88
CA LYS A 28 2.90 12.67 6.72
C LYS A 28 2.60 11.34 7.42
N ILE A 29 1.91 10.44 6.72
CA ILE A 29 1.52 9.10 7.23
C ILE A 29 2.30 7.94 6.60
N VAL A 30 3.23 8.23 5.68
CA VAL A 30 3.99 7.21 4.92
C VAL A 30 4.73 6.23 5.85
N SER A 31 5.32 6.72 6.95
CA SER A 31 6.07 5.88 7.88
C SER A 31 5.19 4.84 8.59
N GLN A 32 3.96 5.22 8.94
CA GLN A 32 2.96 4.37 9.57
C GLN A 32 2.46 3.31 8.58
N GLN A 33 2.16 3.73 7.35
CA GLN A 33 1.75 2.84 6.26
C GLN A 33 2.83 1.83 5.91
N LEU A 34 4.10 2.26 5.82
CA LEU A 34 5.24 1.38 5.56
C LEU A 34 5.32 0.26 6.62
N ASN A 35 5.17 0.60 7.89
CA ASN A 35 5.22 -0.39 8.96
C ASN A 35 4.05 -1.37 8.86
N LEU A 36 2.82 -0.88 8.60
CA LEU A 36 1.65 -1.73 8.42
C LEU A 36 1.85 -2.72 7.26
N VAL A 37 2.18 -2.23 6.06
CA VAL A 37 2.35 -3.06 4.87
C VAL A 37 3.47 -4.09 5.06
N ARG A 38 4.57 -3.69 5.71
CA ARG A 38 5.67 -4.62 6.05
C ARG A 38 5.20 -5.74 6.97
N THR A 39 4.43 -5.42 8.01
CA THR A 39 3.90 -6.42 8.95
C THR A 39 3.00 -7.42 8.23
N GLN A 40 2.11 -6.95 7.36
CA GLN A 40 1.20 -7.81 6.59
C GLN A 40 1.94 -8.80 5.68
N ILE A 41 2.99 -8.34 5.00
CA ILE A 41 3.81 -9.21 4.14
C ILE A 41 4.61 -10.23 4.98
N THR A 42 5.11 -9.82 6.15
CA THR A 42 6.02 -10.64 6.97
C THR A 42 5.30 -11.71 7.80
N LEU A 43 4.14 -11.37 8.38
CA LEU A 43 3.34 -12.30 9.20
C LEU A 43 2.46 -13.23 8.36
N GLY A 44 2.30 -12.91 7.07
CA GLY A 44 1.36 -13.60 6.18
C GLY A 44 -0.07 -13.11 6.39
N SER A 45 -0.87 -13.22 5.33
CA SER A 45 -2.21 -12.63 5.22
C SER A 45 -3.20 -13.06 6.31
N SER A 46 -2.93 -14.19 6.99
CA SER A 46 -3.77 -14.75 8.06
C SER A 46 -3.50 -14.22 9.47
N GLN A 47 -2.42 -13.44 9.67
CA GLN A 47 -2.11 -12.80 10.95
C GLN A 47 -2.12 -11.29 10.76
N GLY A 48 -3.33 -10.72 10.81
CA GLY A 48 -3.53 -9.28 10.83
C GLY A 48 -3.03 -8.67 12.13
N ASP A 49 -2.34 -7.54 12.04
CA ASP A 49 -2.07 -6.69 13.19
C ASP A 49 -3.01 -5.48 13.15
N ALA A 50 -4.22 -5.64 13.68
CA ALA A 50 -5.16 -4.52 13.89
C ALA A 50 -4.53 -3.38 14.71
N GLY A 51 -3.52 -3.68 15.54
CA GLY A 51 -2.74 -2.70 16.27
C GLY A 51 -1.94 -1.76 15.37
N ALA A 52 -1.52 -2.21 14.17
CA ALA A 52 -0.85 -1.36 13.20
C ALA A 52 -1.78 -0.29 12.60
N MET A 53 -3.09 -0.56 12.49
CA MET A 53 -4.08 0.45 12.09
C MET A 53 -4.32 1.50 13.17
N LEU A 54 -4.20 1.13 14.45
CA LEU A 54 -4.29 2.09 15.56
C LEU A 54 -3.15 3.13 15.56
N LEU A 55 -2.09 2.90 14.77
CA LEU A 55 -1.01 3.87 14.58
C LEU A 55 -1.39 5.02 13.63
N LEU A 56 -2.53 4.92 12.93
CA LEU A 56 -3.04 5.97 12.06
C LEU A 56 -4.02 6.87 12.85
N PRO A 57 -3.69 8.15 13.08
CA PRO A 57 -4.40 9.01 14.02
C PRO A 57 -5.85 9.36 13.62
N HIS A 58 -6.20 9.35 12.33
CA HIS A 58 -7.55 9.71 11.87
C HIS A 58 -8.20 8.66 10.96
N GLU A 59 -9.54 8.60 11.01
CA GLU A 59 -10.37 7.70 10.17
C GLU A 59 -10.09 7.89 8.67
N GLU A 60 -9.80 9.11 8.23
CA GLU A 60 -9.47 9.40 6.84
C GLU A 60 -8.13 8.78 6.41
N GLU A 61 -7.12 8.79 7.28
CA GLU A 61 -5.81 8.19 7.02
C GLU A 61 -5.89 6.66 7.06
N GLN A 62 -6.78 6.12 7.90
CA GLN A 62 -7.12 4.70 7.89
C GLN A 62 -7.78 4.30 6.57
N ARG A 63 -8.81 5.03 6.12
CA ARG A 63 -9.46 4.80 4.81
C ARG A 63 -8.48 4.88 3.65
N LEU A 64 -7.59 5.87 3.67
CA LEU A 64 -6.56 6.03 2.65
C LEU A 64 -5.62 4.80 2.61
N THR A 65 -5.18 4.34 3.79
CA THR A 65 -4.31 3.17 3.90
C THR A 65 -5.01 1.89 3.46
N ILE A 66 -6.28 1.71 3.82
CA ILE A 66 -7.12 0.60 3.34
C ILE A 66 -7.17 0.61 1.82
N ALA A 67 -7.49 1.76 1.21
CA ALA A 67 -7.56 1.87 -0.24
C ALA A 67 -6.25 1.51 -0.94
N LEU A 68 -5.09 1.96 -0.42
CA LEU A 68 -3.78 1.57 -0.96
C LEU A 68 -3.55 0.06 -0.96
N VAL A 69 -3.87 -0.57 0.16
CA VAL A 69 -3.70 -2.02 0.35
C VAL A 69 -4.69 -2.78 -0.52
N GLU A 70 -5.96 -2.38 -0.57
CA GLU A 70 -6.99 -3.05 -1.38
C GLU A 70 -6.73 -2.96 -2.88
N LEU A 71 -6.26 -1.81 -3.36
CA LEU A 71 -5.82 -1.64 -4.75
C LEU A 71 -4.61 -2.52 -5.12
N SER A 72 -3.93 -3.12 -4.12
CA SER A 72 -2.89 -4.14 -4.33
C SER A 72 -3.45 -5.56 -4.46
N GLY A 73 -4.77 -5.74 -4.63
CA GLY A 73 -5.39 -7.03 -4.91
C GLY A 73 -5.74 -7.87 -3.67
N VAL A 74 -5.90 -7.23 -2.52
CA VAL A 74 -6.37 -7.88 -1.28
C VAL A 74 -7.65 -7.24 -0.77
N GLN A 75 -8.40 -7.94 0.07
CA GLN A 75 -9.50 -7.39 0.86
C GLN A 75 -9.00 -7.10 2.26
N PHE A 76 -9.24 -5.89 2.78
CA PHE A 76 -8.90 -5.58 4.16
C PHE A 76 -10.05 -5.92 5.10
N GLN A 77 -9.76 -6.63 6.19
CA GLN A 77 -10.76 -7.08 7.15
C GLN A 77 -10.80 -6.19 8.40
N GLU A 78 -11.94 -6.14 9.08
CA GLU A 78 -12.11 -5.35 10.32
C GLU A 78 -11.14 -5.78 11.44
N ASP A 79 -10.69 -7.03 11.43
CA ASP A 79 -9.73 -7.59 12.38
C ASP A 79 -8.26 -7.30 12.03
N GLY A 80 -8.01 -6.49 10.99
CA GLY A 80 -6.68 -6.14 10.54
C GLY A 80 -6.03 -7.18 9.64
N SER A 81 -6.69 -8.30 9.34
CA SER A 81 -6.18 -9.30 8.39
C SER A 81 -6.43 -8.88 6.94
N ILE A 82 -5.73 -9.53 6.01
CA ILE A 82 -5.93 -9.31 4.58
C ILE A 82 -6.25 -10.63 3.87
N ILE A 83 -7.21 -10.62 2.96
CA ILE A 83 -7.58 -11.79 2.17
C ILE A 83 -7.15 -11.57 0.72
N PRO A 84 -6.32 -12.43 0.12
CA PRO A 84 -5.98 -12.33 -1.30
C PRO A 84 -7.24 -12.42 -2.18
N ILE A 85 -7.44 -11.46 -3.08
CA ILE A 85 -8.52 -11.49 -4.08
C ILE A 85 -7.97 -11.94 -5.46
N ASP A 86 -6.72 -11.60 -5.78
CA ASP A 86 -6.07 -11.93 -7.07
C ASP A 86 -4.64 -12.48 -6.87
N LYS A 87 -3.63 -11.96 -7.59
CA LYS A 87 -2.19 -12.18 -7.37
C LYS A 87 -1.57 -10.98 -6.65
N PRO A 88 -1.85 -10.77 -5.35
CA PRO A 88 -1.49 -9.52 -4.67
C PRO A 88 -0.02 -9.44 -4.27
N PHE A 89 0.77 -10.51 -4.39
CA PHE A 89 2.11 -10.53 -3.81
C PHE A 89 3.02 -9.49 -4.48
N GLU A 90 3.05 -9.48 -5.81
CA GLU A 90 3.84 -8.53 -6.59
C GLU A 90 3.40 -7.08 -6.34
N ALA A 91 2.09 -6.82 -6.34
CA ALA A 91 1.51 -5.51 -6.04
C ALA A 91 1.78 -5.02 -4.61
N MET A 92 1.64 -5.89 -3.61
CA MET A 92 1.95 -5.58 -2.21
C MET A 92 3.45 -5.28 -2.01
N VAL A 93 4.33 -6.03 -2.69
CA VAL A 93 5.77 -5.76 -2.67
C VAL A 93 6.08 -4.44 -3.36
N ALA A 94 5.43 -4.13 -4.48
CA ALA A 94 5.60 -2.84 -5.15
C ALA A 94 5.13 -1.67 -4.26
N LEU A 95 4.01 -1.83 -3.55
CA LEU A 95 3.53 -0.86 -2.57
C LEU A 95 4.54 -0.67 -1.43
N LEU A 96 5.09 -1.76 -0.90
CA LEU A 96 6.13 -1.71 0.14
C LEU A 96 7.36 -0.93 -0.34
N VAL A 97 7.83 -1.20 -1.55
CA VAL A 97 9.01 -0.52 -2.14
C VAL A 97 8.73 0.97 -2.34
N ALA A 98 7.55 1.33 -2.84
CA ALA A 98 7.15 2.72 -3.03
C ALA A 98 7.08 3.47 -1.69
N LEU A 99 6.43 2.90 -0.69
CA LEU A 99 6.37 3.47 0.67
C LEU A 99 7.76 3.62 1.29
N TYR A 100 8.64 2.65 1.07
CA TYR A 100 10.03 2.72 1.56
C TYR A 100 10.80 3.86 0.89
N ALA A 101 10.72 3.98 -0.43
CA ALA A 101 11.36 5.06 -1.18
C ALA A 101 10.83 6.43 -0.74
N LEU A 102 9.52 6.59 -0.60
CA LEU A 102 8.90 7.82 -0.12
C LEU A 102 9.32 8.16 1.30
N ASN A 103 9.35 7.17 2.20
CA ASN A 103 9.79 7.36 3.59
C ASN A 103 11.25 7.84 3.67
N LEU A 104 12.12 7.37 2.77
CA LEU A 104 13.51 7.83 2.69
C LEU A 104 13.61 9.27 2.17
N LEU A 105 12.78 9.63 1.19
CA LEU A 105 12.77 10.96 0.59
C LEU A 105 12.06 12.02 1.46
N SER A 106 11.17 11.59 2.35
CA SER A 106 10.47 12.45 3.31
C SER A 106 11.23 12.68 4.62
N GLY A 107 12.41 12.08 4.77
CA GLY A 107 13.28 12.16 5.95
C GLY A 107 13.91 13.53 6.17
#